data_AF-A0A0N1BQL3-F1
#
_entry.id   AF-A0A0N1BQL3-F1
#
_cell.length_a   1.000
_cell.length_b   1.000
_cell.length_c   1.000
_cell.angle_alpha   90.00
_cell.angle_beta   90.00
_cell.angle_gamma   90.00
#
_symmetry.space_group_name_H-M   'P 1'
#
loop_
_entity.id
_entity.type
_entity.pdbx_description
1 polymer ?
#
loop_
_entity_poly.entity_id
_entity_poly.type
_entity_poly.pdbx_seq_one_letter_code
_entity_poly.pdbx_strand_id
1 'polypeptide(L)'
;MSRSSLMSVLTVGWLNPYTQPPADTDTIDGRLVWTCTVLDRAYERAVQEEHRPKVRLASGWNYGWTCIYLEPRRWSAERKAATRRQNLRRHLLQRFPLFVAELEERELGRRPYYYDPLCIEAGTDLRPVNWQLGHNGGPPLH
;
A
#
# COMPACT_ATOMS: atom_id res chain seq x y z
N MET A 1 11.50 -16.07 15.11
CA MET A 1 11.21 -15.11 14.01
C MET A 1 10.00 -15.63 13.27
N SER A 2 8.84 -14.98 13.40
CA SER A 2 7.66 -15.38 12.64
C SER A 2 7.94 -15.09 11.16
N ARG A 3 8.18 -16.15 10.37
CA ARG A 3 8.13 -16.05 8.91
C ARG A 3 6.66 -15.76 8.60
N SER A 4 6.29 -14.50 8.42
CA SER A 4 5.03 -14.19 7.74
C SER A 4 5.11 -14.90 6.40
N SER A 5 4.37 -16.00 6.27
CA SER A 5 4.26 -16.75 5.03
C SER A 5 3.64 -15.79 4.02
N LEU A 6 4.48 -15.28 3.11
CA LEU A 6 4.01 -14.44 2.02
C LEU A 6 3.32 -15.37 1.04
N MET A 7 1.99 -15.37 1.08
CA MET A 7 1.18 -16.01 0.07
C MET A 7 1.42 -15.29 -1.26
N SER A 8 1.41 -16.03 -2.36
CA SER A 8 1.56 -15.46 -3.69
C SER A 8 0.67 -16.15 -4.69
N VAL A 9 0.28 -15.42 -5.73
CA VAL A 9 -0.36 -15.98 -6.91
C VAL A 9 0.67 -15.98 -8.03
N LEU A 10 0.90 -17.14 -8.60
CA LEU A 10 1.65 -17.33 -9.83
C LEU A 10 0.68 -17.38 -11.00
N THR A 11 1.03 -16.73 -12.09
CA THR A 11 0.22 -16.75 -13.30
C THR A 11 1.07 -16.98 -14.54
N VAL A 12 0.48 -17.62 -15.54
CA VAL A 12 0.96 -17.59 -16.93
C VAL A 12 -0.13 -16.96 -17.77
N GLY A 13 0.18 -15.80 -18.34
CA GLY A 13 -0.78 -15.03 -19.11
C GLY A 13 -0.16 -14.32 -20.31
N TRP A 14 -1.05 -13.96 -21.22
CA TRP A 14 -0.75 -13.12 -22.37
C TRP A 14 -0.74 -11.66 -21.95
N LEU A 15 0.45 -11.04 -21.90
CA LEU A 15 0.62 -9.67 -21.43
C LEU A 15 0.80 -8.65 -22.55
N ASN A 16 0.83 -9.06 -23.82
CA ASN A 16 0.85 -8.12 -24.92
C ASN A 16 -0.58 -7.55 -25.13
N PRO A 17 -0.85 -6.28 -24.79
CA PRO A 17 -2.21 -5.76 -24.83
C PRO A 17 -2.73 -5.53 -26.25
N TYR A 18 -1.83 -5.44 -27.23
CA TYR A 18 -2.13 -5.13 -28.63
C TYR A 18 -2.44 -6.36 -29.48
N THR A 19 -2.34 -7.56 -28.90
CA THR A 19 -2.56 -8.83 -29.60
C THR A 19 -3.38 -9.77 -28.72
N GLN A 20 -3.87 -10.84 -29.34
CA GLN A 20 -4.53 -11.93 -28.65
C GLN A 20 -3.58 -13.14 -28.57
N PRO A 21 -3.73 -14.01 -27.57
CA PRO A 21 -3.03 -15.28 -27.57
C PRO A 21 -3.42 -16.11 -28.81
N PRO A 22 -2.59 -17.09 -29.20
CA PRO A 22 -2.89 -18.00 -30.30
C PRO A 22 -4.29 -18.63 -30.14
N ALA A 23 -5.06 -18.67 -31.23
CA ALA A 23 -6.47 -19.10 -31.22
C ALA A 23 -6.66 -20.58 -30.86
N ASP A 24 -5.59 -21.37 -30.93
CA ASP A 24 -5.52 -22.77 -30.55
C ASP A 24 -5.19 -22.99 -29.06
N THR A 25 -5.04 -21.91 -28.28
CA THR A 25 -4.74 -22.02 -26.85
C THR A 25 -5.99 -21.95 -25.99
N ASP A 26 -6.22 -22.98 -25.17
CA ASP A 26 -7.26 -22.95 -24.15
C ASP A 26 -6.90 -21.98 -23.02
N THR A 27 -7.60 -20.86 -22.98
CA THR A 27 -7.45 -19.83 -21.94
C THR A 27 -8.62 -19.83 -20.97
N ILE A 28 -8.36 -19.47 -19.72
CA ILE A 28 -9.34 -19.34 -18.63
C ILE A 28 -10.25 -18.11 -18.86
N ASP A 29 -9.68 -16.98 -19.30
CA ASP A 29 -10.38 -15.69 -19.42
C ASP A 29 -10.08 -14.95 -20.74
N GLY A 30 -9.59 -15.67 -21.75
CA GLY A 30 -9.13 -15.09 -23.02
C GLY A 30 -7.67 -14.66 -23.02
N ARG A 31 -6.97 -14.68 -21.87
CA ARG A 31 -5.54 -14.30 -21.79
C ARG A 31 -4.72 -15.13 -20.81
N LEU A 32 -5.34 -15.74 -19.81
CA LEU A 32 -4.67 -16.54 -18.78
C LEU A 32 -4.74 -18.02 -19.15
N VAL A 33 -3.62 -18.75 -19.05
CA VAL A 33 -3.60 -20.21 -19.26
C VAL A 33 -3.35 -20.99 -18.00
N TRP A 34 -2.84 -20.32 -16.96
CA TRP A 34 -2.59 -20.96 -15.67
C TRP A 34 -2.52 -19.94 -14.54
N THR A 35 -3.03 -20.34 -13.38
CA THR A 35 -2.91 -19.62 -12.13
C THR A 35 -2.78 -20.60 -10.98
N CYS A 36 -1.93 -20.27 -10.01
CA CYS A 36 -1.70 -21.10 -8.83
C CYS A 36 -1.40 -20.23 -7.60
N THR A 37 -2.08 -20.51 -6.50
CA THR A 37 -1.79 -19.87 -5.21
C THR A 37 -0.75 -20.68 -4.46
N VAL A 38 0.39 -20.07 -4.17
CA VAL A 38 1.48 -20.64 -3.37
C VAL A 38 1.45 -20.01 -1.98
N LEU A 39 1.15 -20.83 -0.96
CA LEU A 39 1.00 -20.36 0.42
C LEU A 39 2.36 -20.11 1.11
N ASP A 40 3.41 -20.79 0.68
CA ASP A 40 4.78 -20.62 1.14
C ASP A 40 5.74 -20.55 -0.05
N ARG A 41 6.41 -19.41 -0.20
CA ARG A 41 7.37 -19.14 -1.28
C ARG A 41 8.53 -20.14 -1.32
N ALA A 42 8.83 -20.84 -0.24
CA ALA A 42 9.86 -21.89 -0.25
C ALA A 42 9.59 -22.97 -1.31
N TYR A 43 8.32 -23.22 -1.65
CA TYR A 43 7.90 -24.24 -2.62
C TYR A 43 7.62 -23.68 -4.02
N GLU A 44 7.75 -22.37 -4.22
CA GLU A 44 7.34 -21.71 -5.46
C GLU A 44 8.02 -22.31 -6.69
N ARG A 45 9.35 -22.53 -6.64
CA ARG A 45 10.08 -23.10 -7.77
C ARG A 45 9.65 -24.54 -8.08
N ALA A 46 9.40 -25.35 -7.05
CA ALA A 46 8.97 -26.73 -7.23
C ALA A 46 7.59 -26.79 -7.89
N VAL A 47 6.65 -25.97 -7.41
CA VAL A 47 5.30 -25.84 -8.00
C VAL A 47 5.37 -25.36 -9.45
N GLN A 48 6.26 -24.40 -9.75
CA GLN A 48 6.49 -23.96 -11.13
C GLN A 48 7.02 -25.11 -11.99
N GLU A 49 8.09 -25.77 -11.57
CA GLU A 49 8.72 -26.87 -12.33
C GLU A 49 7.71 -27.98 -12.66
N GLU A 50 6.88 -28.35 -11.68
CA GLU A 50 5.96 -29.48 -11.78
C GLU A 50 4.68 -29.16 -12.56
N HIS A 51 4.09 -27.98 -12.35
CA HIS A 51 2.72 -27.71 -12.81
C HIS A 51 2.62 -26.62 -13.89
N ARG A 52 3.69 -25.87 -14.18
CA ARG A 52 3.58 -24.77 -15.14
C ARG A 52 3.36 -25.29 -16.56
N PRO A 53 2.50 -24.61 -17.35
CA PRO A 53 2.42 -24.86 -18.78
C PRO A 53 3.76 -24.59 -19.47
N LYS A 54 4.09 -25.42 -20.45
CA LYS A 54 5.27 -25.24 -21.31
C LYS A 54 4.94 -24.26 -22.44
N VAL A 55 5.08 -22.97 -22.15
CA VAL A 55 4.94 -21.88 -23.13
C VAL A 55 6.30 -21.29 -23.49
N ARG A 56 6.43 -20.75 -24.70
CA ARG A 56 7.60 -19.95 -25.06
C ARG A 56 7.47 -18.57 -24.41
N LEU A 57 8.32 -18.28 -23.44
CA LEU A 57 8.34 -16.97 -22.80
C LEU A 57 8.76 -15.88 -23.79
N ALA A 58 8.30 -14.66 -23.53
CA ALA A 58 8.54 -13.48 -24.36
C ALA A 58 7.99 -13.59 -25.80
N SER A 59 7.16 -14.60 -26.10
CA SER A 59 6.37 -14.66 -27.35
C SER A 59 5.01 -13.99 -27.22
N GLY A 60 4.78 -13.23 -26.14
CA GLY A 60 3.47 -12.76 -25.68
C GLY A 60 3.04 -13.41 -24.36
N TRP A 61 3.45 -14.67 -24.14
CA TRP A 61 3.31 -15.37 -22.85
C TRP A 61 4.36 -14.93 -21.84
N ASN A 62 3.91 -14.70 -20.61
CA ASN A 62 4.76 -14.26 -19.50
C ASN A 62 4.38 -14.93 -18.20
N TYR A 63 5.37 -15.05 -17.30
CA TYR A 63 5.14 -15.38 -15.89
C TYR A 63 4.82 -14.11 -15.12
N GLY A 64 3.70 -14.12 -14.41
CA GLY A 64 3.34 -13.12 -13.43
C GLY A 64 3.48 -13.68 -12.02
N TRP A 65 3.86 -12.81 -11.09
CA TRP A 65 3.83 -13.11 -9.67
C TRP A 65 3.23 -11.91 -8.93
N THR A 66 2.26 -12.21 -8.06
CA THR A 66 1.62 -11.21 -7.22
C THR A 66 1.69 -11.67 -5.77
N CYS A 67 2.28 -10.85 -4.90
CA CYS A 67 2.17 -11.03 -3.45
C CYS A 67 0.72 -10.83 -3.01
N ILE A 68 0.19 -11.79 -2.25
CA ILE A 68 -0.99 -11.55 -1.42
C ILE A 68 -0.47 -11.06 -0.07
N TYR A 69 -0.51 -9.76 0.12
CA TYR A 69 -0.26 -9.18 1.43
C TYR A 69 -1.48 -9.41 2.32
N LEU A 70 -1.25 -9.89 3.54
CA LEU A 70 -2.27 -9.83 4.57
C LEU A 70 -2.68 -8.36 4.75
N GLU A 71 -3.96 -8.13 5.06
CA GLU A 71 -4.43 -6.78 5.33
C GLU A 71 -3.55 -6.16 6.43
N PRO A 72 -2.94 -4.98 6.18
CA PRO A 72 -2.04 -4.39 7.13
C PRO A 72 -2.80 -4.16 8.44
N ARG A 73 -2.17 -4.52 9.56
CA ARG A 73 -2.76 -4.25 10.88
C ARG A 73 -3.04 -2.76 11.01
N ARG A 74 -4.32 -2.40 11.05
CA ARG A 74 -4.74 -1.02 11.27
C ARG A 74 -4.42 -0.63 12.71
N TRP A 75 -3.78 0.51 12.90
CA TRP A 75 -3.69 1.11 14.23
C TRP A 75 -5.06 1.63 14.64
N SER A 76 -5.37 1.52 15.93
CA SER A 76 -6.47 2.31 16.49
C SER A 76 -6.19 3.79 16.30
N ALA A 77 -7.23 4.61 16.28
CA ALA A 77 -7.08 6.05 16.09
C ALA A 77 -6.20 6.68 17.17
N GLU A 78 -6.32 6.25 18.42
CA GLU A 78 -5.51 6.71 19.56
C GLU A 78 -4.04 6.35 19.35
N ARG A 79 -3.77 5.11 18.93
CA ARG A 79 -2.39 4.66 18.70
C ARG A 79 -1.75 5.41 17.53
N LYS A 80 -2.52 5.71 16.48
CA LYS A 80 -2.07 6.51 15.34
C LYS A 80 -1.79 7.96 15.74
N ALA A 81 -2.69 8.58 16.52
CA ALA A 81 -2.49 9.93 17.06
C ALA A 81 -1.24 10.02 17.95
N ALA A 82 -1.09 9.09 18.90
CA ALA A 82 0.06 9.03 19.81
C ALA A 82 1.37 8.85 19.03
N THR A 83 1.38 7.97 18.03
CA THR A 83 2.57 7.74 17.21
C THR A 83 2.91 8.96 16.35
N ARG A 84 1.92 9.68 15.82
CA ARG A 84 2.14 10.95 15.10
C ARG A 84 2.79 11.99 15.99
N ARG A 85 2.30 12.17 17.23
CA ARG A 85 2.89 13.10 18.21
C ARG A 85 4.33 12.70 18.56
N GLN A 86 4.56 11.41 18.83
CA GLN A 86 5.90 10.89 19.12
C GLN A 86 6.87 11.12 17.95
N ASN A 87 6.43 10.89 16.72
CA ASN A 87 7.24 11.12 15.52
C ASN A 87 7.51 12.61 15.31
N LEU A 88 6.52 13.49 15.51
CA LEU A 88 6.71 14.94 15.47
C LEU A 88 7.82 15.36 16.44
N ARG A 89 7.69 14.97 17.72
CA ARG A 89 8.68 15.29 18.75
C ARG A 89 10.06 14.74 18.39
N ARG A 90 10.14 13.50 17.89
CA ARG A 90 11.40 12.88 17.44
C ARG A 90 12.06 13.68 16.31
N HIS A 91 11.28 14.09 15.31
CA HIS A 91 11.79 14.90 14.20
C HIS A 91 12.25 16.28 14.66
N LEU A 92 11.52 16.92 15.58
CA LEU A 92 11.92 18.20 16.15
C LEU A 92 13.18 18.08 17.00
N LEU A 93 13.31 17.04 17.83
CA LEU A 93 14.51 16.77 18.62
C LEU A 93 15.75 16.60 17.74
N GLN A 94 15.59 15.93 16.59
CA GLN A 94 16.70 15.72 15.65
C GLN A 94 17.12 17.01 14.93
N ARG A 95 16.18 17.90 14.62
CA ARG A 95 16.44 19.05 13.74
C ARG A 95 16.61 20.39 14.47
N PHE A 96 15.89 20.56 15.58
CA PHE A 96 15.79 21.81 16.34
C PHE A 96 15.72 21.53 17.85
N PRO A 97 16.72 20.86 18.44
CA PRO A 97 16.66 20.35 19.82
C PRO A 97 16.36 21.42 20.87
N LEU A 98 16.82 22.66 20.68
CA LEU A 98 16.63 23.75 21.62
C LEU A 98 15.19 24.29 21.65
N PHE A 99 14.39 24.06 20.60
CA PHE A 99 13.06 24.66 20.41
C PHE A 99 11.96 23.62 20.30
N VAL A 100 12.19 22.39 20.78
CA VAL A 100 11.26 21.26 20.59
C VAL A 100 9.88 21.56 21.15
N ALA A 101 9.80 22.05 22.38
CA ALA A 101 8.52 22.29 23.06
C ALA A 101 7.68 23.33 22.31
N GLU A 102 8.29 24.47 21.95
CA GLU A 102 7.64 25.58 21.27
C GLU A 102 7.19 25.20 19.85
N LEU A 103 8.04 24.49 19.11
CA LEU A 103 7.71 24.03 17.75
C LEU A 103 6.66 22.91 17.76
N GLU A 104 6.68 22.03 18.77
CA GLU A 104 5.68 20.99 18.95
C GLU A 104 4.31 21.62 19.24
N GLU A 105 4.22 22.52 20.21
CA GLU A 105 2.99 23.24 20.54
C GLU A 105 2.43 23.99 19.33
N ARG A 106 3.29 24.73 18.61
CA ARG A 106 2.89 25.46 17.40
C ARG A 106 2.34 24.52 16.33
N GLU A 107 2.97 23.38 16.08
CA GLU A 107 2.51 22.43 15.05
C GLU A 107 1.21 21.73 15.46
N LEU A 108 1.06 21.39 16.74
CA LEU A 108 -0.19 20.83 17.28
C LEU A 108 -1.33 21.84 17.15
N GLY A 109 -1.09 23.12 17.42
CA GLY A 109 -2.06 24.19 17.22
C GLY A 109 -2.37 24.49 15.75
N ARG A 110 -1.39 24.35 14.86
CA ARG A 110 -1.57 24.58 13.41
C ARG A 110 -2.44 23.50 12.75
N ARG A 111 -2.34 22.24 13.20
CA ARG A 111 -3.03 21.09 12.59
C ARG A 111 -3.65 20.16 13.63
N PRO A 112 -4.57 20.64 14.49
CA PRO A 112 -5.08 19.87 15.62
C PRO A 112 -5.78 18.57 15.15
N TYR A 113 -6.55 18.65 14.07
CA TYR A 113 -7.26 17.52 13.44
C TYR A 113 -6.34 16.37 13.00
N TYR A 114 -5.08 16.66 12.64
CA TYR A 114 -4.13 15.62 12.23
C TYR A 114 -3.65 14.77 13.41
N TYR A 115 -3.73 15.28 14.63
CA TYR A 115 -3.28 14.63 15.87
C TYR A 115 -4.44 14.27 16.81
N ASP A 116 -5.69 14.37 16.33
CA ASP A 116 -6.91 14.04 17.08
C ASP A 116 -7.39 12.62 16.71
N PRO A 117 -7.53 11.70 17.69
CA PRO A 117 -8.13 10.38 17.47
C PRO A 117 -9.52 10.45 16.83
N LEU A 118 -10.39 11.40 17.21
CA LEU A 118 -11.74 11.47 16.68
C LEU A 118 -11.76 11.84 15.19
N CYS A 119 -10.89 12.77 14.76
CA CYS A 119 -10.73 13.10 13.35
C CYS A 119 -10.11 11.94 12.55
N ILE A 120 -9.22 11.16 13.17
CA ILE A 120 -8.61 9.98 12.54
C ILE A 120 -9.65 8.89 12.33
N GLU A 121 -10.47 8.61 13.34
CA GLU A 121 -11.56 7.63 13.27
C GLU A 121 -12.58 8.02 12.21
N ALA A 122 -12.92 9.32 12.14
CA ALA A 122 -13.81 9.88 11.13
C ALA A 122 -13.18 10.03 9.73
N GLY A 123 -11.88 9.78 9.57
CA GLY A 123 -11.16 9.94 8.29
C GLY A 123 -10.99 11.38 7.81
N THR A 124 -11.17 12.37 8.70
CA THR A 124 -11.03 13.80 8.42
C THR A 124 -9.68 14.37 8.87
N ASP A 125 -8.79 13.52 9.39
CA ASP A 125 -7.45 13.89 9.87
C ASP A 125 -6.51 14.45 8.80
N LEU A 126 -6.76 14.17 7.51
CA LEU A 126 -5.97 14.70 6.39
C LEU A 126 -6.64 15.87 5.66
N ARG A 127 -7.96 16.04 5.82
CA ARG A 127 -8.76 17.04 5.13
C ARG A 127 -9.57 17.80 6.18
N PRO A 128 -9.14 19.01 6.57
CA PRO A 128 -9.92 19.78 7.52
C PRO A 128 -11.33 20.05 6.95
N VAL A 129 -12.33 20.12 7.83
CA VAL A 129 -13.77 20.18 7.49
C VAL A 129 -14.12 21.31 6.50
N ASN A 130 -13.29 22.35 6.41
CA ASN A 130 -13.42 23.49 5.52
C ASN A 130 -12.84 23.31 4.10
N TRP A 131 -12.22 22.17 3.79
CA TRP A 131 -11.65 21.93 2.44
C TRP A 131 -12.72 21.66 1.35
N GLN A 132 -13.99 21.47 1.74
CA GLN A 132 -15.10 21.27 0.79
C GLN A 132 -15.84 22.56 0.39
N LEU A 133 -15.38 23.75 0.80
CA LEU A 133 -15.97 25.02 0.38
C LEU A 133 -14.89 25.98 -0.12
N GLY A 134 -14.83 26.15 -1.45
CA GLY A 134 -14.35 27.37 -2.07
C GLY A 134 -12.88 27.40 -2.49
N HIS A 135 -12.68 27.47 -3.81
CA HIS A 135 -11.79 28.51 -4.33
C HIS A 135 -12.10 29.84 -3.61
N ASN A 136 -11.05 30.54 -3.18
CA ASN A 136 -11.01 31.89 -2.58
C ASN A 136 -11.23 32.00 -1.05
N GLY A 137 -10.16 32.41 -0.35
CA GLY A 137 -10.25 32.98 1.00
C GLY A 137 -9.32 32.35 2.03
N GLY A 138 -8.00 32.45 1.84
CA GLY A 138 -7.06 32.21 2.94
C GLY A 138 -7.18 33.31 4.00
N PRO A 139 -7.02 33.01 5.30
CA PRO A 139 -7.04 34.04 6.35
C PRO A 139 -5.77 34.92 6.26
N PRO A 140 -5.86 36.21 6.66
CA PRO A 140 -4.70 37.09 6.65
C PRO A 140 -3.70 36.59 7.69
N LEU A 141 -2.45 36.46 7.26
CA LEU A 141 -1.32 36.30 8.17
C LEU A 141 -1.17 37.63 8.92
N HIS A 142 -1.40 37.61 10.23
CA HIS A 142 -0.97 38.67 11.14
C HIS A 142 0.54 38.58 11.37
#